data_AF-A0ABD3N308-F1
#
_entry.id   AF-A0ABD3N308-F1
#
_cell.length_a   1.000
_cell.length_b   1.000
_cell.length_c   1.000
_cell.angle_alpha   90.00
_cell.angle_beta   90.00
_cell.angle_gamma   90.00
#
_symmetry.space_group_name_H-M   'P 1'
#
loop_
_entity.id
_entity.type
_entity.pdbx_description
1 polymer ?
#
loop_
_entity_poly.entity_id
_entity_poly.type
_entity_poly.pdbx_seq_one_letter_code
_entity_poly.pdbx_strand_id
1 'polypeptide(L)'
;MEPSLDLLEPLPSECFEHTAENYSDLLMLITDMPDTVQQQETLCEHITAPGRFDVVAGRGQGIQRLPGNEMYRELRKVSKGIVDAIRELGGRFLECNEQSQTYHDIGHKKALDKTSQALREGLRTIRLQIYSDLAAGRPQTELEEHC
;
A
#
# COMPACT_ATOMS: atom_id res chain seq x y z
N MET A 1 28.41 -47.44 -2.79
CA MET A 1 28.02 -46.79 -1.53
C MET A 1 27.52 -45.41 -1.92
N GLU A 2 26.25 -45.33 -2.24
CA GLU A 2 25.54 -44.09 -2.55
C GLU A 2 24.94 -43.58 -1.24
N PRO A 3 25.09 -42.28 -0.88
CA PRO A 3 24.45 -41.75 0.31
C PRO A 3 22.96 -41.56 0.06
N SER A 4 22.16 -42.07 1.00
CA SER A 4 20.72 -41.89 1.09
C SER A 4 20.34 -40.41 1.16
N LEU A 5 19.52 -39.97 0.20
CA LEU A 5 18.82 -38.69 0.25
C LEU A 5 17.78 -38.74 1.37
N ASP A 6 18.12 -38.11 2.49
CA ASP A 6 17.21 -37.91 3.60
C ASP A 6 16.03 -37.01 3.21
N LEU A 7 14.90 -37.41 3.77
CA LEU A 7 13.56 -36.85 3.71
C LEU A 7 13.50 -35.31 3.73
N LEU A 8 12.90 -34.74 2.68
CA LEU A 8 12.06 -33.55 2.83
C LEU A 8 10.60 -34.04 2.80
N GLU A 9 9.95 -34.08 3.96
CA GLU A 9 8.53 -34.40 4.05
C GLU A 9 7.70 -33.31 3.35
N PRO A 10 6.68 -33.68 2.55
CA PRO A 10 5.74 -32.71 2.02
C PRO A 10 4.92 -32.11 3.16
N LEU A 11 4.79 -30.78 3.18
CA LEU A 11 3.95 -30.08 4.14
C LEU A 11 2.50 -30.60 4.05
N PRO A 12 1.81 -30.77 5.19
CA PRO A 12 0.49 -31.38 5.23
C PRO A 12 -0.56 -30.55 4.49
N SER A 13 -1.37 -31.26 3.72
CA SER A 13 -2.50 -30.79 2.92
C SER A 13 -3.73 -30.39 3.75
N GLU A 14 -3.55 -29.73 4.88
CA GLU A 14 -4.69 -29.20 5.66
C GLU A 14 -5.11 -27.83 5.12
N CYS A 15 -5.47 -27.84 3.84
CA CYS A 15 -6.39 -26.88 3.28
C CYS A 15 -7.81 -27.43 3.48
N PHE A 16 -8.60 -26.67 4.26
CA PHE A 16 -10.06 -26.60 4.19
C PHE A 16 -10.88 -27.78 4.72
N GLU A 17 -11.41 -27.62 5.94
CA GLU A 17 -12.86 -27.76 6.16
C GLU A 17 -13.33 -26.63 7.10
N HIS A 18 -13.84 -25.55 6.52
CA HIS A 18 -14.77 -24.66 7.21
C HIS A 18 -16.06 -24.64 6.39
N THR A 19 -17.09 -25.28 6.93
CA THR A 19 -18.41 -25.46 6.32
C THR A 19 -19.08 -24.12 6.02
N ALA A 20 -19.49 -23.95 4.78
CA ALA A 20 -19.93 -22.72 4.14
C ALA A 20 -21.39 -22.33 4.45
N GLU A 21 -21.86 -22.41 5.70
CA GLU A 21 -23.28 -22.12 6.01
C GLU A 21 -23.56 -20.76 6.65
N ASN A 22 -22.57 -19.88 6.85
CA ASN A 22 -22.83 -18.52 7.35
C ASN A 22 -22.01 -17.42 6.66
N TYR A 23 -21.42 -17.71 5.50
CA TYR A 23 -20.74 -16.69 4.71
C TYR A 23 -21.71 -15.88 3.84
N SER A 24 -22.94 -16.34 3.59
CA SER A 24 -23.90 -15.58 2.78
C SER A 24 -24.34 -14.27 3.43
N ASP A 25 -24.54 -14.25 4.75
CA ASP A 25 -24.95 -13.05 5.49
C ASP A 25 -23.79 -12.06 5.67
N LEU A 26 -22.56 -12.59 5.84
CA LEU A 26 -21.35 -11.77 5.86
C LEU A 26 -21.03 -11.21 4.47
N LEU A 27 -21.23 -11.99 3.40
CA LEU A 27 -21.05 -11.54 2.02
C LEU A 27 -22.12 -10.51 1.65
N MET A 28 -23.38 -10.65 2.08
CA MET A 28 -24.42 -9.65 1.83
C MET A 28 -24.14 -8.31 2.53
N LEU A 29 -23.58 -8.32 3.74
CA LEU A 29 -23.11 -7.11 4.41
C LEU A 29 -21.86 -6.48 3.76
N ILE A 30 -21.06 -7.28 3.04
CA ILE A 30 -19.88 -6.81 2.30
C ILE A 30 -20.27 -6.35 0.87
N THR A 31 -21.26 -6.97 0.22
CA THR A 31 -21.71 -6.65 -1.14
C THR A 31 -22.67 -5.46 -1.23
N ASP A 32 -23.15 -4.96 -0.10
CA ASP A 32 -23.92 -3.70 -0.02
C ASP A 32 -23.01 -2.46 0.15
N MET A 33 -21.69 -2.64 0.20
CA MET A 33 -20.80 -1.56 -0.25
C MET A 33 -20.95 -1.50 -1.76
N PRO A 34 -21.48 -0.41 -2.34
CA PRO A 34 -21.54 -0.33 -3.78
C PRO A 34 -20.11 -0.51 -4.30
N ASP A 35 -19.97 -1.32 -5.36
CA ASP A 35 -18.77 -1.49 -6.21
C ASP A 35 -18.38 -0.17 -6.93
N THR A 36 -18.64 0.94 -6.28
CA THR A 36 -18.02 2.21 -6.54
C THR A 36 -16.83 2.28 -5.59
N VAL A 37 -15.71 1.72 -6.04
CA VAL A 37 -14.54 2.59 -6.11
C VAL A 37 -15.05 3.81 -6.86
N GLN A 38 -15.57 4.79 -6.13
CA GLN A 38 -15.61 6.14 -6.61
C GLN A 38 -14.13 6.43 -6.81
N GLN A 39 -13.67 6.15 -8.04
CA GLN A 39 -12.97 7.17 -8.78
C GLN A 39 -13.78 8.42 -8.47
N GLN A 40 -13.41 9.15 -7.41
CA GLN A 40 -13.85 10.51 -7.29
C GLN A 40 -13.34 11.09 -8.60
N GLU A 41 -14.23 11.20 -9.59
CA GLU A 41 -14.05 12.10 -10.71
C GLU A 41 -13.97 13.46 -10.05
N THR A 42 -12.77 13.78 -9.57
CA THR A 42 -12.41 15.10 -9.09
C THR A 42 -12.74 16.00 -10.26
N LEU A 43 -13.76 16.83 -10.09
CA LEU A 43 -14.16 17.84 -11.06
C LEU A 43 -12.89 18.45 -11.64
N CYS A 44 -12.74 18.36 -12.96
CA CYS A 44 -11.61 18.94 -13.66
C CYS A 44 -11.81 20.46 -13.65
N GLU A 45 -11.55 21.07 -12.50
CA GLU A 45 -11.61 22.51 -12.35
C GLU A 45 -10.53 23.13 -13.22
N HIS A 46 -10.89 24.19 -13.94
CA HIS A 46 -9.93 24.95 -14.71
C HIS A 46 -9.06 25.79 -13.77
N ILE A 47 -8.00 25.18 -13.25
CA ILE A 47 -7.03 25.83 -12.37
C ILE A 47 -6.13 26.75 -13.22
N THR A 48 -6.11 28.04 -12.91
CA THR A 48 -5.34 29.05 -13.65
C THR A 48 -3.85 29.04 -13.32
N ALA A 49 -3.47 28.58 -12.12
CA ALA A 49 -2.07 28.41 -11.72
C ALA A 49 -1.94 27.30 -10.65
N PRO A 50 -0.89 26.46 -10.70
CA PRO A 50 -0.68 25.42 -9.71
C PRO A 50 -0.38 26.01 -8.33
N GLY A 51 -1.00 25.45 -7.30
CA GLY A 51 -0.70 25.72 -5.90
C GLY A 51 0.67 25.18 -5.48
N ARG A 52 1.13 25.61 -4.29
CA ARG A 52 2.45 25.26 -3.76
C ARG A 52 2.71 23.76 -3.66
N PHE A 53 1.66 22.98 -3.40
CA PHE A 53 1.75 21.54 -3.18
C PHE A 53 1.34 20.71 -4.41
N ASP A 54 0.94 21.36 -5.50
CA ASP A 54 0.49 20.67 -6.70
C ASP A 54 1.67 20.09 -7.48
N VAL A 55 1.49 18.87 -7.95
CA VAL A 55 2.47 18.18 -8.80
C VAL A 55 2.02 18.32 -10.25
N VAL A 56 2.80 19.05 -11.04
CA VAL A 56 2.48 19.35 -12.44
C VAL A 56 3.19 18.37 -13.36
N ALA A 57 2.44 17.72 -14.25
CA ALA A 57 2.99 16.84 -15.27
C ALA A 57 3.72 17.65 -16.36
N GLY A 58 4.97 17.29 -16.67
CA GLY A 58 5.73 17.95 -17.73
C GLY A 58 7.24 17.64 -17.69
N ARG A 59 7.96 17.99 -18.76
CA ARG A 59 9.41 17.71 -18.91
C ARG A 59 10.31 18.95 -18.83
N GLY A 60 9.75 20.16 -18.90
CA GLY A 60 10.52 21.41 -18.91
C GLY A 60 11.23 21.73 -17.59
N GLN A 61 12.40 22.36 -17.64
CA GLN A 61 13.18 22.71 -16.44
C GLN A 61 12.39 23.58 -15.44
N GLY A 62 11.53 24.48 -15.92
CA GLY A 62 10.68 25.30 -15.05
C GLY A 62 9.67 24.46 -14.25
N ILE A 63 9.06 23.46 -14.89
CA ILE A 63 8.09 22.56 -14.27
C ILE A 63 8.76 21.66 -13.22
N GLN A 64 9.98 21.18 -13.50
CA GLN A 64 10.71 20.32 -12.55
C GLN A 64 11.13 21.04 -11.27
N ARG A 65 11.28 22.38 -11.31
CA ARG A 65 11.65 23.22 -10.16
C ARG A 65 10.45 23.72 -9.35
N LEU A 66 9.23 23.35 -9.73
CA LEU A 66 8.06 23.69 -8.93
C LEU A 66 8.16 23.04 -7.55
N PRO A 67 7.79 23.74 -6.46
CA PRO A 67 7.94 23.21 -5.09
C PRO A 67 7.27 21.84 -4.89
N GLY A 68 6.08 21.64 -5.47
CA GLY A 68 5.38 20.35 -5.44
C GLY A 68 6.15 19.24 -6.16
N ASN A 69 6.76 19.52 -7.31
CA ASN A 69 7.55 18.55 -8.08
C ASN A 69 8.88 18.21 -7.39
N GLU A 70 9.52 19.19 -6.73
CA GLU A 70 10.72 18.94 -5.93
C GLU A 70 10.42 18.03 -4.74
N MET A 71 9.37 18.36 -3.96
CA MET A 71 8.89 17.51 -2.86
C MET A 71 8.53 16.10 -3.35
N TYR A 72 7.83 15.99 -4.48
CA TYR A 72 7.48 14.71 -5.09
C TYR A 72 8.72 13.85 -5.44
N ARG A 73 9.79 14.48 -5.93
CA ARG A 73 11.05 13.78 -6.23
C ARG A 73 11.75 13.26 -4.97
N GLU A 74 11.74 14.02 -3.89
CA GLU A 74 12.31 13.56 -2.62
C GLU A 74 11.52 12.38 -2.06
N LEU A 75 10.19 12.42 -2.13
CA LEU A 75 9.33 11.28 -1.75
C LEU A 75 9.63 10.03 -2.58
N ARG A 76 9.90 10.18 -3.88
CA ARG A 76 10.32 9.05 -4.73
C ARG A 76 11.63 8.41 -4.26
N LYS A 77 12.57 9.18 -3.70
CA LYS A 77 13.82 8.63 -3.16
C LYS A 77 13.56 7.80 -1.90
N VAL A 78 12.61 8.20 -1.06
CA VAL A 78 12.21 7.42 0.13
C VAL A 78 11.68 6.06 -0.29
N SER A 79 10.77 6.00 -1.27
CA SER A 79 10.27 4.72 -1.80
C SER A 79 11.41 3.84 -2.33
N LYS A 80 12.40 4.43 -2.99
CA LYS A 80 13.59 3.71 -3.47
C LYS A 80 14.40 3.11 -2.33
N GLY A 81 14.70 3.90 -1.29
CA GLY A 81 15.44 3.42 -0.12
C GLY A 81 14.76 2.24 0.56
N ILE A 82 13.43 2.26 0.68
CA ILE A 82 12.65 1.14 1.26
C ILE A 82 12.76 -0.12 0.40
N VAL A 83 12.59 -0.01 -0.93
CA VAL A 83 12.68 -1.16 -1.83
C VAL A 83 14.08 -1.76 -1.81
N ASP A 84 15.11 -0.92 -1.82
CA ASP A 84 16.50 -1.35 -1.77
C ASP A 84 16.79 -2.09 -0.45
N ALA A 85 16.41 -1.51 0.70
CA ALA A 85 16.61 -2.12 2.01
C ALA A 85 15.91 -3.49 2.16
N ILE A 86 14.66 -3.63 1.68
CA ILE A 86 13.95 -4.92 1.72
C ILE A 86 14.68 -5.97 0.89
N ARG A 87 15.19 -5.59 -0.30
CA ARG A 87 15.95 -6.50 -1.15
C ARG A 87 17.31 -6.87 -0.56
N GLU A 88 18.00 -5.92 0.08
CA GLU A 88 19.26 -6.18 0.80
C GLU A 88 19.08 -7.17 1.96
N LEU A 89 17.92 -7.13 2.63
CA LEU A 89 17.54 -8.11 3.65
C LEU A 89 17.10 -9.48 3.09
N GLY A 90 17.14 -9.67 1.77
CA GLY A 90 16.69 -10.90 1.09
C GLY A 90 15.19 -10.98 0.82
N GLY A 91 14.43 -9.93 1.13
CA GLY A 91 13.01 -9.83 0.82
C GLY A 91 12.75 -9.65 -0.68
N ARG A 92 11.58 -10.10 -1.14
CA ARG A 92 11.12 -9.95 -2.53
C ARG A 92 9.74 -9.32 -2.57
N PHE A 93 9.49 -8.57 -3.63
CA PHE A 93 8.16 -8.05 -3.92
C PHE A 93 7.49 -9.02 -4.87
N LEU A 94 6.48 -9.74 -4.39
CA LEU A 94 5.86 -10.84 -5.13
C LEU A 94 4.45 -10.49 -5.60
N GLU A 95 4.03 -11.12 -6.69
CA GLU A 95 2.65 -11.14 -7.19
C GLU A 95 2.20 -12.60 -7.32
N CYS A 96 1.02 -12.88 -6.75
CA CYS A 96 0.42 -14.20 -6.82
C CYS A 96 -0.23 -14.37 -8.19
N ASN A 97 0.05 -15.48 -8.85
CA ASN A 97 -0.71 -15.94 -9.99
C ASN A 97 -1.76 -16.93 -9.48
N GLU A 98 -3.01 -16.48 -9.41
CA GLU A 98 -4.13 -17.23 -8.82
C GLU A 98 -4.44 -18.54 -9.57
N GLN A 99 -4.17 -18.59 -10.87
CA GLN A 99 -4.44 -19.78 -11.69
C GLN A 99 -3.40 -20.89 -11.45
N SER A 100 -2.15 -20.49 -11.21
CA SER A 100 -1.04 -21.44 -10.98
C SER A 100 -0.68 -21.59 -9.51
N GLN A 101 -1.25 -20.76 -8.62
CA GLN A 101 -0.89 -20.65 -7.20
C GLN A 101 0.61 -20.45 -6.99
N THR A 102 1.26 -19.71 -7.90
CA THR A 102 2.70 -19.41 -7.84
C THR A 102 2.97 -17.93 -7.58
N TYR A 103 4.13 -17.63 -7.00
CA TYR A 103 4.57 -16.27 -6.73
C TYR A 103 5.77 -15.90 -7.61
N HIS A 104 5.73 -14.73 -8.21
CA HIS A 104 6.82 -14.23 -9.04
C HIS A 104 7.26 -12.84 -8.58
N ASP A 105 8.56 -12.53 -8.70
CA ASP A 105 9.08 -11.20 -8.40
C ASP A 105 8.56 -10.19 -9.44
N ILE A 106 7.94 -9.12 -8.96
CA ILE A 106 7.33 -8.08 -9.80
C ILE A 106 8.35 -7.11 -10.40
N GLY A 107 9.62 -7.21 -9.99
CA GLY A 107 10.70 -6.35 -10.41
C GLY A 107 10.73 -5.00 -9.69
N HIS A 108 11.81 -4.25 -9.93
CA HIS A 108 12.11 -3.04 -9.16
C HIS A 108 11.12 -1.89 -9.43
N LYS A 109 10.71 -1.67 -10.69
CA LYS A 109 9.78 -0.58 -11.04
C LYS A 109 8.41 -0.75 -10.39
N LYS A 110 7.80 -1.94 -10.50
CA LYS A 110 6.51 -2.23 -9.86
C LYS A 110 6.61 -2.16 -8.33
N ALA A 111 7.72 -2.62 -7.74
CA ALA A 111 7.96 -2.52 -6.30
C ALA A 111 8.00 -1.06 -5.82
N LEU A 112 8.64 -0.16 -6.56
CA LEU A 112 8.66 1.29 -6.27
C LEU A 112 7.26 1.90 -6.29
N ASP A 113 6.48 1.54 -7.31
CA ASP A 113 5.11 2.07 -7.47
C ASP A 113 4.20 1.56 -6.34
N LYS A 114 4.26 0.26 -5.98
CA LYS A 114 3.53 -0.31 -4.84
C LYS A 114 3.96 0.30 -3.50
N THR A 115 5.26 0.50 -3.28
CA THR A 115 5.78 1.14 -2.07
C THR A 115 5.29 2.58 -1.96
N SER A 116 5.34 3.32 -3.06
CA SER A 116 4.83 4.69 -3.10
C SER A 116 3.32 4.75 -2.85
N GLN A 117 2.57 3.75 -3.31
CA GLN A 117 1.14 3.63 -3.05
C GLN A 117 0.86 3.38 -1.56
N ALA A 118 1.53 2.40 -0.95
CA ALA A 118 1.37 2.09 0.47
C ALA A 118 1.71 3.29 1.37
N LEU A 119 2.75 4.06 1.03
CA LEU A 119 3.09 5.29 1.76
C LEU A 119 1.98 6.35 1.67
N ARG A 120 1.37 6.52 0.49
CA ARG A 120 0.26 7.47 0.31
C ARG A 120 -0.96 7.05 1.14
N GLU A 121 -1.32 5.78 1.11
CA GLU A 121 -2.48 5.23 1.82
C GLU A 121 -2.29 5.29 3.33
N GLY A 122 -1.12 4.89 3.85
CA GLY A 122 -0.83 4.94 5.29
C GLY A 122 -0.90 6.36 5.87
N LEU A 123 -0.41 7.35 5.13
CA LEU A 123 -0.49 8.76 5.54
C LEU A 123 -1.93 9.31 5.51
N ARG A 124 -2.78 8.83 4.59
CA ARG A 124 -4.19 9.21 4.54
C ARG A 124 -4.94 8.73 5.79
N THR A 125 -4.70 7.49 6.21
CA THR A 125 -5.30 6.93 7.42
C THR A 125 -4.91 7.72 8.67
N ILE A 126 -3.61 8.03 8.83
CA ILE A 126 -3.11 8.84 9.94
C ILE A 126 -3.78 10.23 9.96
N ARG A 127 -3.87 10.91 8.80
CA ARG A 127 -4.52 12.22 8.72
C ARG A 127 -5.99 12.18 9.11
N LEU A 128 -6.75 11.22 8.59
CA LEU A 128 -8.16 11.05 8.92
C LEU A 128 -8.36 10.77 10.41
N GLN A 129 -7.49 9.95 10.99
CA GLN A 129 -7.54 9.66 12.42
C GLN A 129 -7.26 10.91 13.26
N ILE A 130 -6.24 11.70 12.90
CA ILE A 130 -5.97 12.99 13.55
C ILE A 130 -7.18 13.93 13.47
N TYR A 131 -7.81 14.07 12.30
CA TYR A 131 -9.00 14.92 12.16
C TYR A 131 -10.19 14.38 12.97
N SER A 132 -10.39 13.06 12.98
CA SER A 132 -11.42 12.40 13.77
C SER A 132 -11.22 12.61 15.27
N ASP A 133 -9.98 12.46 15.77
CA ASP A 133 -9.65 12.64 17.19
C ASP A 133 -9.77 14.11 17.62
N LEU A 134 -9.36 15.05 16.76
CA LEU A 134 -9.57 16.49 16.96
C LEU A 134 -11.07 16.84 16.97
N ALA A 135 -11.86 16.27 16.05
CA ALA A 135 -13.31 16.51 15.98
C ALA A 135 -14.06 15.86 17.15
N ALA A 136 -13.58 14.73 17.66
CA ALA A 136 -14.13 14.02 18.81
C ALA A 136 -13.69 14.62 20.16
N GLY A 137 -12.81 15.62 20.17
CA GLY A 137 -12.35 16.29 21.38
C GLY A 137 -11.58 15.36 22.32
N ARG A 138 -10.90 14.32 21.81
CA ARG A 138 -10.01 13.45 22.62
C ARG A 138 -8.61 14.07 22.68
N PRO A 139 -8.20 14.71 23.79
CA PRO A 139 -6.82 15.17 23.93
C PRO A 139 -5.86 13.98 23.99
N GLN A 140 -4.68 14.13 23.38
CA GLN A 140 -3.58 13.16 23.40
C GLN A 140 -2.87 13.10 24.76
N THR A 141 -3.58 12.87 25.86
CA THR A 141 -2.97 12.74 27.18
C THR A 141 -3.51 11.49 27.86
N GLU A 142 -2.76 10.38 27.73
CA GLU A 142 -2.69 9.27 28.71
C GLU A 142 -1.70 8.21 28.18
N LEU A 143 -0.42 8.61 28.08
CA LEU A 143 0.73 7.68 28.05
C LEU A 143 1.84 8.20 28.96
N GLU A 144 1.49 8.63 30.17
CA GLU A 144 2.42 8.61 31.30
C GLU A 144 1.61 8.21 32.54
N GLU A 145 1.72 6.94 32.92
CA GLU A 145 1.89 6.50 34.31
C GLU A 145 1.91 4.97 34.33
N HIS A 146 3.11 4.41 34.23
CA HIS A 146 3.52 3.21 34.97
C HIS A 146 5.06 3.28 35.09
N CYS A 147 5.51 3.91 36.18
CA CYS A 147 6.75 3.51 36.84
C CYS A 147 6.52 2.19 37.57
#